data_AF-A0AAV1RZW9-F1
#
_entry.id   AF-A0AAV1RZW9-F1
#
_cell.length_a   1.000
_cell.length_b   1.000
_cell.length_c   1.000
_cell.angle_alpha   90.00
_cell.angle_beta   90.00
_cell.angle_gamma   90.00
#
_symmetry.space_group_name_H-M   'P 1'
#
loop_
_entity.id
_entity.type
_entity.pdbx_description
1 polymer ?
#
loop_
_entity_poly.entity_id
_entity_poly.type
_entity_poly.pdbx_seq_one_letter_code
_entity_poly.pdbx_strand_id
1 'polypeptide(L)'
;MICRAKENERDLEKGLANRFSSSPNLLLEASSSLSLPSPSPTPSPAATPRATLVFTNSGKKLLVSNSSKSLVVSNSGKRFDRKKYLRQVTGRHNDTELHLAAQRNDLEAVKRILGEIDEQMIGTLSGADFDAEVSEIRSAVVNEVNELGETALSTAAERGHLEVVKELLKYTTKEAISYKNRSGLDPLHLAASNGHQAIVQLLLEHDPTLSKTVGQSNATPLISAATKGHAAVVHELLSKDPSLLEMTKSNGKNALHLAARQGHVEVVKALLGKDPQLARRTDKKGQTALHMAVKGVNCEVVVLLLEADAAIVMLPDKFGNTALHVATRKKRTQIVNTLLRLPDTNVNALTRDRKTALDIAEALHFTEETSEIRECLAHYGGLKANELNQPRDELRNTVTQIKNDVHFQLEQTRKTNKNVSGIAKELRRLHREGINNATNSVTVVAVLFATVAFAAIFTVPGGDKDNGTAVVVSSLAFKMFFIFNAIALFTSLAVVVVQITLVRRETKTERQVIEVINKLMWLASVCTTVAFISSSYIVVGRHHKWAAVLVTVIGGIIMAGVLGSMTYYVMKSRRIRKVRKKRSLQEEVQMVLGIIQRLIQK
;
A
#
# COMPACT_ATOMS: atom_id res chain seq x y z
N MET A 1 40.79 -4.25 -8.45
CA MET A 1 39.35 -4.62 -8.46
C MET A 1 38.51 -3.92 -9.53
N ILE A 2 38.75 -2.63 -9.87
CA ILE A 2 37.83 -1.84 -10.72
C ILE A 2 37.50 -2.45 -12.10
N CYS A 3 38.43 -3.15 -12.76
CA CYS A 3 38.17 -3.75 -14.08
C CYS A 3 37.05 -4.81 -14.08
N ARG A 4 36.81 -5.49 -12.95
CA ARG A 4 35.81 -6.59 -12.86
C ARG A 4 34.35 -6.08 -12.80
N ALA A 5 34.13 -4.78 -12.64
CA ALA A 5 32.79 -4.18 -12.61
C ALA A 5 32.19 -3.94 -14.01
N LYS A 6 33.03 -3.71 -15.02
CA LYS A 6 32.61 -3.39 -16.41
C LYS A 6 32.25 -4.60 -17.29
N GLU A 7 32.48 -5.80 -16.79
CA GLU A 7 31.93 -7.02 -17.41
C GLU A 7 30.42 -7.09 -17.14
N ASN A 8 30.04 -7.09 -15.86
CA ASN A 8 28.68 -7.35 -15.38
C ASN A 8 27.62 -6.35 -15.88
N GLU A 9 27.97 -5.08 -16.14
CA GLU A 9 27.02 -4.10 -16.70
C GLU A 9 26.50 -4.53 -18.10
N ARG A 10 27.36 -5.14 -18.92
CA ARG A 10 27.03 -5.47 -20.33
C ARG A 10 26.16 -6.71 -20.49
N ASP A 11 26.17 -7.60 -19.51
CA ASP A 11 25.31 -8.78 -19.50
C ASP A 11 23.95 -8.50 -18.85
N LEU A 12 23.86 -7.50 -17.97
CA LEU A 12 22.59 -7.06 -17.39
C LEU A 12 21.69 -6.36 -18.42
N GLU A 13 22.24 -5.49 -19.29
CA GLU A 13 21.46 -4.84 -20.36
C GLU A 13 20.84 -5.86 -21.33
N LYS A 14 21.57 -6.91 -21.69
CA LYS A 14 21.06 -8.00 -22.56
C LYS A 14 19.92 -8.79 -21.91
N GLY A 15 19.93 -8.94 -20.59
CA GLY A 15 18.87 -9.63 -19.85
C GLY A 15 17.53 -8.89 -19.84
N LEU A 16 17.53 -7.55 -19.90
CA LEU A 16 16.32 -6.73 -19.95
C LEU A 16 15.74 -6.56 -21.35
N ALA A 17 16.57 -6.53 -22.39
CA ALA A 17 16.11 -6.36 -23.78
C ALA A 17 15.14 -7.47 -24.24
N ASN A 18 15.28 -8.70 -23.70
CA ASN A 18 14.54 -9.89 -24.15
C ASN A 18 13.20 -10.15 -23.42
N ARG A 19 12.63 -9.16 -22.72
CA ARG A 19 11.32 -9.29 -22.03
C ARG A 19 10.21 -8.33 -22.51
N PHE A 20 10.47 -7.49 -23.51
CA PHE A 20 9.49 -6.53 -24.03
C PHE A 20 9.39 -6.57 -25.57
N SER A 21 9.00 -7.72 -26.12
CA SER A 21 8.81 -7.92 -27.56
C SER A 21 7.64 -8.86 -27.89
N SER A 22 6.43 -8.52 -27.43
CA SER A 22 5.18 -9.19 -27.83
C SER A 22 3.97 -8.23 -27.78
N SER A 23 3.86 -7.42 -28.83
CA SER A 23 2.67 -7.04 -29.63
C SER A 23 1.23 -7.11 -29.05
N PRO A 24 0.25 -6.35 -29.61
CA PRO A 24 0.34 -4.96 -30.06
C PRO A 24 -0.94 -4.11 -29.76
N ASN A 25 -0.86 -2.82 -30.09
CA ASN A 25 -1.92 -1.84 -30.42
C ASN A 25 -3.42 -2.24 -30.34
N LEU A 26 -4.21 -1.36 -29.69
CA LEU A 26 -5.50 -0.90 -30.20
C LEU A 26 -5.60 0.63 -30.04
N LEU A 27 -6.42 1.30 -30.85
CA LEU A 27 -6.31 2.73 -31.17
C LEU A 27 -7.57 3.55 -30.84
N LEU A 28 -7.35 4.86 -30.72
CA LEU A 28 -8.31 5.98 -30.86
C LEU A 28 -9.41 6.17 -29.78
N GLU A 29 -9.09 7.03 -28.82
CA GLU A 29 -9.96 8.14 -28.37
C GLU A 29 -9.34 9.47 -28.87
N ALA A 30 -10.03 10.61 -28.98
CA ALA A 30 -11.47 10.89 -29.14
C ALA A 30 -11.70 12.38 -29.49
N SER A 31 -12.70 12.70 -30.31
CA SER A 31 -13.37 14.01 -30.46
C SER A 31 -14.42 13.91 -31.58
N SER A 32 -15.71 14.30 -31.46
CA SER A 32 -16.53 14.83 -30.35
C SER A 32 -18.02 14.44 -30.64
N SER A 33 -19.16 15.05 -30.24
CA SER A 33 -19.52 16.32 -29.54
C SER A 33 -21.04 16.31 -29.19
N LEU A 34 -21.51 17.33 -28.46
CA LEU A 34 -22.89 17.88 -28.39
C LEU A 34 -24.01 17.16 -27.57
N SER A 35 -24.57 17.94 -26.63
CA SER A 35 -25.97 18.02 -26.13
C SER A 35 -26.70 16.83 -25.46
N LEU A 36 -26.81 16.89 -24.12
CA LEU A 36 -28.02 17.14 -23.27
C LEU A 36 -29.39 16.49 -23.61
N PRO A 37 -30.30 16.23 -22.62
CA PRO A 37 -30.38 16.84 -21.28
C PRO A 37 -30.52 15.89 -20.06
N SER A 38 -30.64 16.48 -18.87
CA SER A 38 -30.73 15.89 -17.52
C SER A 38 -32.12 15.37 -17.10
N PRO A 39 -32.25 14.68 -15.94
CA PRO A 39 -32.80 15.40 -14.76
C PRO A 39 -32.27 15.00 -13.36
N SER A 40 -32.40 15.93 -12.40
CA SER A 40 -32.35 15.72 -10.93
C SER A 40 -32.85 17.02 -10.23
N PRO A 41 -33.07 17.12 -8.89
CA PRO A 41 -33.12 16.08 -7.84
C PRO A 41 -34.40 16.17 -6.95
N THR A 42 -34.45 15.41 -5.85
CA THR A 42 -35.45 15.48 -4.75
C THR A 42 -35.21 16.67 -3.81
N PRO A 43 -36.22 17.12 -3.02
CA PRO A 43 -36.19 16.82 -1.56
C PRO A 43 -37.57 16.57 -0.90
N SER A 44 -37.59 16.51 0.45
CA SER A 44 -38.73 16.09 1.31
C SER A 44 -39.34 17.28 2.12
N PRO A 45 -39.87 17.13 3.36
CA PRO A 45 -41.27 16.75 3.66
C PRO A 45 -42.05 17.73 4.56
N ALA A 46 -43.38 17.55 4.62
CA ALA A 46 -44.30 18.13 5.62
C ALA A 46 -45.59 17.28 5.65
N ALA A 47 -46.51 17.29 6.61
CA ALA A 47 -46.65 17.65 8.03
C ALA A 47 -48.18 17.51 8.31
N THR A 48 -48.62 17.17 9.52
CA THR A 48 -50.05 17.03 9.83
C THR A 48 -50.72 18.39 10.11
N PRO A 49 -52.06 18.48 10.08
CA PRO A 49 -52.76 18.58 11.37
C PRO A 49 -54.19 18.00 11.47
N ARG A 50 -54.54 17.66 12.72
CA ARG A 50 -55.87 17.67 13.37
C ARG A 50 -57.05 16.85 12.81
N ALA A 51 -57.81 16.30 13.76
CA ALA A 51 -59.14 15.73 13.56
C ALA A 51 -60.24 16.73 13.99
N THR A 52 -61.45 16.54 13.47
CA THR A 52 -62.68 17.20 13.92
C THR A 52 -63.75 16.13 14.14
N LEU A 53 -64.49 16.21 15.24
CA LEU A 53 -65.57 15.27 15.59
C LEU A 53 -66.85 15.59 14.81
N VAL A 54 -67.53 14.55 14.32
CA VAL A 54 -68.97 14.59 13.99
C VAL A 54 -69.62 13.33 14.53
N PHE A 55 -70.68 13.48 15.32
CA PHE A 55 -71.53 12.38 15.76
C PHE A 55 -72.61 12.14 14.71
N THR A 56 -72.75 10.89 14.24
CA THR A 56 -74.02 10.35 13.72
C THR A 56 -74.25 8.96 14.32
N ASN A 57 -75.52 8.56 14.44
CA ASN A 57 -75.96 7.39 15.19
C ASN A 57 -76.46 6.28 14.24
N SER A 58 -76.69 5.08 14.79
CA SER A 58 -77.24 3.86 14.17
C SER A 58 -76.29 3.01 13.30
N GLY A 59 -76.63 1.72 13.15
CA GLY A 59 -76.03 0.82 12.15
C GLY A 59 -75.06 -0.25 12.66
N LYS A 60 -75.57 -1.35 13.24
CA LYS A 60 -74.76 -2.58 13.44
C LYS A 60 -74.44 -3.24 12.10
N LYS A 61 -73.24 -3.04 11.54
CA LYS A 61 -72.56 -4.00 10.65
C LYS A 61 -71.09 -3.60 10.41
N LEU A 62 -70.16 -4.41 10.91
CA LEU A 62 -68.78 -4.43 10.43
C LEU A 62 -68.58 -5.71 9.62
N LEU A 63 -68.22 -5.57 8.35
CA LEU A 63 -67.64 -6.66 7.58
C LEU A 63 -66.16 -6.81 7.98
N VAL A 64 -65.72 -8.04 8.19
CA VAL A 64 -64.31 -8.41 8.11
C VAL A 64 -64.21 -9.56 7.11
N SER A 65 -63.27 -9.48 6.18
CA SER A 65 -63.15 -10.39 5.05
C SER A 65 -62.43 -11.70 5.41
N ASN A 66 -62.89 -12.80 4.81
CA ASN A 66 -62.26 -14.11 4.97
C ASN A 66 -60.86 -14.15 4.32
N SER A 67 -59.94 -14.90 4.93
CA SER A 67 -58.87 -15.57 4.19
C SER A 67 -58.52 -16.91 4.83
N SER A 68 -59.18 -17.96 4.34
CA SER A 68 -58.86 -19.36 4.63
C SER A 68 -59.01 -20.14 3.33
N LYS A 69 -57.93 -20.76 2.86
CA LYS A 69 -57.87 -21.40 1.54
C LYS A 69 -58.91 -22.52 1.41
N SER A 70 -59.58 -22.60 0.27
CA SER A 70 -60.38 -23.76 -0.08
C SER A 70 -59.48 -24.95 -0.40
N LEU A 71 -59.82 -26.11 0.17
CA LEU A 71 -59.42 -27.42 -0.33
C LEU A 71 -60.70 -28.11 -0.79
N VAL A 72 -60.72 -28.54 -2.05
CA VAL A 72 -61.84 -29.23 -2.69
C VAL A 72 -61.51 -30.71 -2.75
N VAL A 73 -62.41 -31.59 -2.27
CA VAL A 73 -62.58 -32.97 -2.79
C VAL A 73 -63.87 -33.62 -2.25
N SER A 74 -64.61 -34.24 -3.19
CA SER A 74 -65.70 -35.25 -3.06
C SER A 74 -66.96 -35.03 -2.19
N ASN A 75 -68.03 -35.73 -2.61
CA ASN A 75 -69.41 -35.64 -2.13
C ASN A 75 -69.73 -36.49 -0.89
N SER A 76 -70.93 -36.22 -0.34
CA SER A 76 -71.71 -36.98 0.66
C SER A 76 -71.28 -36.86 2.12
N GLY A 77 -72.27 -36.97 3.02
CA GLY A 77 -72.15 -36.64 4.45
C GLY A 77 -72.51 -35.18 4.78
N LYS A 78 -73.49 -34.98 5.68
CA LYS A 78 -73.81 -33.64 6.22
C LYS A 78 -72.77 -33.27 7.28
N ARG A 79 -71.67 -32.62 6.89
CA ARG A 79 -70.68 -32.12 7.86
C ARG A 79 -71.27 -31.01 8.74
N PHE A 80 -71.04 -31.10 10.04
CA PHE A 80 -71.51 -30.13 11.02
C PHE A 80 -70.90 -28.74 10.76
N ASP A 81 -71.72 -27.69 10.88
CA ASP A 81 -71.24 -26.32 10.68
C ASP A 81 -70.46 -25.87 11.94
N ARG A 82 -69.12 -25.78 11.85
CA ARG A 82 -68.21 -25.43 12.99
C ARG A 82 -68.56 -24.12 13.71
N LYS A 83 -69.47 -23.31 13.16
CA LYS A 83 -69.99 -22.05 13.73
C LYS A 83 -70.83 -22.21 15.01
N LYS A 84 -71.20 -23.44 15.41
CA LYS A 84 -72.18 -23.66 16.49
C LYS A 84 -71.58 -23.57 17.91
N TYR A 85 -70.27 -23.78 18.06
CA TYR A 85 -69.55 -23.36 19.25
C TYR A 85 -69.34 -21.85 19.17
N LEU A 86 -70.06 -21.11 20.02
CA LEU A 86 -69.95 -19.66 20.11
C LEU A 86 -68.56 -19.31 20.66
N ARG A 87 -67.75 -18.66 19.82
CA ARG A 87 -66.42 -18.16 20.15
C ARG A 87 -66.50 -17.04 21.20
N GLN A 88 -66.66 -17.43 22.47
CA GLN A 88 -66.81 -16.50 23.59
C GLN A 88 -65.47 -15.86 23.93
N VAL A 89 -65.20 -14.77 23.23
CA VAL A 89 -64.03 -13.91 23.43
C VAL A 89 -64.23 -13.07 24.69
N THR A 90 -63.32 -13.21 25.66
CA THR A 90 -63.41 -12.53 26.97
C THR A 90 -62.15 -11.73 27.33
N GLY A 91 -61.00 -12.00 26.70
CA GLY A 91 -59.77 -11.24 26.90
C GLY A 91 -59.59 -10.03 25.97
N ARG A 92 -58.53 -9.25 26.21
CA ARG A 92 -58.19 -8.04 25.45
C ARG A 92 -57.54 -8.33 24.09
N HIS A 93 -57.02 -9.53 23.88
CA HIS A 93 -56.33 -9.93 22.64
C HIS A 93 -57.07 -11.08 21.95
N ASN A 94 -58.41 -11.00 21.97
CA ASN A 94 -59.33 -12.10 21.65
C ASN A 94 -59.01 -13.43 22.37
N ASP A 95 -58.52 -13.35 23.61
CA ASP A 95 -58.26 -14.53 24.42
C ASP A 95 -59.59 -15.23 24.75
N THR A 96 -59.63 -16.55 24.54
CA THR A 96 -60.78 -17.38 24.92
C THR A 96 -60.78 -17.66 26.42
N GLU A 97 -61.90 -18.13 26.98
CA GLU A 97 -61.95 -18.48 28.41
C GLU A 97 -60.90 -19.56 28.79
N LEU A 98 -60.58 -20.48 27.88
CA LEU A 98 -59.50 -21.45 28.05
C LEU A 98 -58.12 -20.78 28.16
N HIS A 99 -57.85 -19.72 27.39
CA HIS A 99 -56.62 -18.92 27.52
C HIS A 99 -56.57 -18.21 28.87
N LEU A 100 -57.69 -17.65 29.35
CA LEU A 100 -57.73 -16.95 30.65
C LEU A 100 -57.61 -17.91 31.85
N ALA A 101 -58.23 -19.09 31.79
CA ALA A 101 -58.08 -20.13 32.80
C ALA A 101 -56.62 -20.65 32.82
N ALA A 102 -56.06 -20.94 31.65
CA ALA A 102 -54.65 -21.31 31.49
C ALA A 102 -53.69 -20.22 31.98
N GLN A 103 -54.01 -18.94 31.76
CA GLN A 103 -53.23 -17.80 32.23
C GLN A 103 -53.20 -17.67 33.78
N ARG A 104 -54.24 -18.16 34.46
CA ARG A 104 -54.47 -18.04 35.91
C ARG A 104 -54.03 -19.26 36.74
N ASN A 105 -53.57 -20.34 36.10
CA ASN A 105 -53.37 -21.67 36.72
C ASN A 105 -54.67 -22.33 37.21
N ASP A 106 -55.81 -22.00 36.60
CA ASP A 106 -57.11 -22.51 37.02
C ASP A 106 -57.39 -23.88 36.37
N LEU A 107 -56.85 -24.93 37.01
CA LEU A 107 -56.95 -26.31 36.53
C LEU A 107 -58.41 -26.82 36.53
N GLU A 108 -59.23 -26.36 37.49
CA GLU A 108 -60.63 -26.75 37.60
C GLU A 108 -61.47 -26.08 36.51
N ALA A 109 -61.27 -24.79 36.22
CA ALA A 109 -61.90 -24.14 35.08
C ALA A 109 -61.44 -24.73 33.75
N VAL A 110 -60.16 -25.10 33.57
CA VAL A 110 -59.68 -25.80 32.36
C VAL A 110 -60.43 -27.14 32.20
N LYS A 111 -60.53 -27.95 33.26
CA LYS A 111 -61.27 -29.23 33.22
C LYS A 111 -62.76 -29.04 32.96
N ARG A 112 -63.39 -28.06 33.61
CA ARG A 112 -64.80 -27.72 33.42
C ARG A 112 -65.07 -27.27 31.98
N ILE A 113 -64.29 -26.34 31.42
CA ILE A 113 -64.44 -25.88 30.03
C ILE A 113 -64.29 -27.05 29.03
N LEU A 114 -63.38 -27.99 29.30
CA LEU A 114 -63.16 -29.16 28.45
C LEU A 114 -64.24 -30.25 28.61
N GLY A 115 -64.94 -30.31 29.74
CA GLY A 115 -66.07 -31.22 30.00
C GLY A 115 -67.44 -30.65 29.61
N GLU A 116 -67.64 -29.33 29.67
CA GLU A 116 -68.84 -28.65 29.18
C GLU A 116 -69.02 -28.85 27.66
N ILE A 117 -67.93 -29.05 26.91
CA ILE A 117 -67.94 -29.48 25.51
C ILE A 117 -68.58 -30.86 25.36
N ASP A 118 -68.27 -31.80 26.25
CA ASP A 118 -68.76 -33.17 26.20
C ASP A 118 -70.26 -33.20 26.53
N GLU A 119 -70.68 -32.52 27.61
CA GLU A 119 -72.09 -32.39 28.01
C GLU A 119 -72.94 -31.73 26.91
N GLN A 120 -72.45 -30.67 26.26
CA GLN A 120 -73.16 -30.01 25.16
C GLN A 120 -73.31 -30.89 23.91
N MET A 121 -72.39 -31.83 23.69
CA MET A 121 -72.46 -32.74 22.55
C MET A 121 -73.34 -33.98 22.81
N ILE A 122 -73.34 -34.53 24.04
CA ILE A 122 -74.12 -35.73 24.40
C ILE A 122 -75.62 -35.57 24.09
N GLY A 123 -76.14 -34.35 24.14
CA GLY A 123 -77.52 -34.02 23.75
C GLY A 123 -77.83 -34.07 22.25
N THR A 124 -76.91 -34.47 21.37
CA THR A 124 -77.10 -34.37 19.90
C THR A 124 -76.85 -35.62 19.07
N LEU A 125 -75.96 -36.54 19.47
CA LEU A 125 -75.59 -37.75 18.71
C LEU A 125 -75.18 -38.90 19.66
N SER A 126 -75.19 -40.13 19.17
CA SER A 126 -74.87 -41.36 19.94
C SER A 126 -74.31 -42.45 19.01
N GLY A 127 -73.10 -42.95 19.30
CA GLY A 127 -72.41 -44.00 18.53
C GLY A 127 -70.89 -43.85 18.57
N ALA A 128 -70.12 -44.76 17.96
CA ALA A 128 -68.65 -44.65 17.93
C ALA A 128 -68.13 -43.42 17.16
N ASP A 129 -68.92 -42.93 16.18
CA ASP A 129 -68.60 -41.71 15.43
C ASP A 129 -68.67 -40.45 16.32
N PHE A 130 -69.46 -40.49 17.40
CA PHE A 130 -69.62 -39.39 18.36
C PHE A 130 -68.32 -39.07 19.09
N ASP A 131 -67.67 -40.08 19.66
CA ASP A 131 -66.43 -39.92 20.42
C ASP A 131 -65.30 -39.34 19.54
N ALA A 132 -65.31 -39.67 18.25
CA ALA A 132 -64.40 -39.09 17.26
C ALA A 132 -64.69 -37.61 16.97
N GLU A 133 -65.96 -37.22 16.75
CA GLU A 133 -66.33 -35.80 16.54
C GLU A 133 -66.08 -34.94 17.79
N VAL A 134 -66.43 -35.45 18.99
CA VAL A 134 -66.12 -34.77 20.28
C VAL A 134 -64.61 -34.57 20.43
N SER A 135 -63.80 -35.57 20.08
CA SER A 135 -62.34 -35.46 20.12
C SER A 135 -61.79 -34.44 19.12
N GLU A 136 -62.30 -34.40 17.88
CA GLU A 136 -61.91 -33.37 16.89
C GLU A 136 -62.28 -31.96 17.38
N ILE A 137 -63.45 -31.79 17.99
CA ILE A 137 -63.94 -30.51 18.49
C ILE A 137 -63.17 -30.04 19.73
N ARG A 138 -62.95 -30.91 20.72
CA ARG A 138 -62.15 -30.58 21.92
C ARG A 138 -60.71 -30.21 21.54
N SER A 139 -60.14 -30.94 20.58
CA SER A 139 -58.86 -30.61 19.94
C SER A 139 -58.89 -29.24 19.26
N ALA A 140 -59.91 -28.95 18.44
CA ALA A 140 -60.04 -27.66 17.77
C ALA A 140 -60.10 -26.48 18.74
N VAL A 141 -60.78 -26.62 19.89
CA VAL A 141 -60.87 -25.59 20.94
C VAL A 141 -59.53 -25.39 21.65
N VAL A 142 -58.80 -26.47 21.99
CA VAL A 142 -57.47 -26.39 22.61
C VAL A 142 -56.43 -25.77 21.68
N ASN A 143 -56.56 -26.01 20.38
CA ASN A 143 -55.66 -25.52 19.34
C ASN A 143 -56.07 -24.13 18.78
N GLU A 144 -57.11 -23.46 19.32
CA GLU A 144 -57.43 -22.08 18.94
C GLU A 144 -56.30 -21.11 19.33
N VAL A 145 -56.10 -20.09 18.51
CA VAL A 145 -55.14 -19.00 18.76
C VAL A 145 -55.82 -17.67 19.04
N ASN A 146 -55.27 -16.93 20.01
CA ASN A 146 -55.63 -15.54 20.27
C ASN A 146 -55.04 -14.60 19.17
N GLU A 147 -55.26 -13.28 19.27
CA GLU A 147 -54.70 -12.31 18.32
C GLU A 147 -53.17 -12.35 18.26
N LEU A 148 -52.50 -12.66 19.36
CA LEU A 148 -51.04 -12.76 19.44
C LEU A 148 -50.49 -14.04 18.78
N GLY A 149 -51.35 -14.93 18.27
CA GLY A 149 -50.96 -16.22 17.70
C GLY A 149 -50.58 -17.25 18.77
N GLU A 150 -50.97 -17.01 20.02
CA GLU A 150 -50.72 -17.86 21.18
C GLU A 150 -51.90 -18.81 21.37
N THR A 151 -51.60 -20.04 21.78
CA THR A 151 -52.60 -21.02 22.23
C THR A 151 -52.71 -21.01 23.76
N ALA A 152 -53.74 -21.64 24.31
CA ALA A 152 -53.84 -21.82 25.77
C ALA A 152 -52.62 -22.58 26.33
N LEU A 153 -52.10 -23.55 25.57
CA LEU A 153 -50.87 -24.29 25.89
C LEU A 153 -49.64 -23.36 25.94
N SER A 154 -49.46 -22.45 24.97
CA SER A 154 -48.33 -21.52 24.98
C SER A 154 -48.41 -20.54 26.16
N THR A 155 -49.62 -20.11 26.53
CA THR A 155 -49.86 -19.22 27.68
C THR A 155 -49.56 -19.90 29.02
N ALA A 156 -49.94 -21.16 29.19
CA ALA A 156 -49.59 -21.96 30.36
C ALA A 156 -48.07 -22.26 30.43
N ALA A 157 -47.46 -22.57 29.28
CA ALA A 157 -46.03 -22.84 29.16
C ALA A 157 -45.16 -21.61 29.40
N GLU A 158 -45.60 -20.40 29.02
CA GLU A 158 -44.92 -19.15 29.38
C GLU A 158 -44.91 -18.93 30.91
N ARG A 159 -46.03 -19.21 31.58
CA ARG A 159 -46.24 -18.85 33.00
C ARG A 159 -45.77 -19.89 34.01
N GLY A 160 -45.52 -21.13 33.60
CA GLY A 160 -44.98 -22.18 34.48
C GLY A 160 -46.02 -23.17 35.01
N HIS A 161 -47.22 -23.18 34.43
CA HIS A 161 -48.39 -23.89 34.98
C HIS A 161 -48.42 -25.37 34.57
N LEU A 162 -47.55 -26.18 35.18
CA LEU A 162 -47.26 -27.57 34.80
C LEU A 162 -48.51 -28.46 34.71
N GLU A 163 -49.42 -28.41 35.69
CA GLU A 163 -50.61 -29.28 35.70
C GLU A 163 -51.63 -28.88 34.62
N VAL A 164 -51.72 -27.59 34.30
CA VAL A 164 -52.52 -27.11 33.15
C VAL A 164 -51.90 -27.60 31.84
N VAL A 165 -50.58 -27.50 31.68
CA VAL A 165 -49.86 -28.01 30.50
C VAL A 165 -50.10 -29.52 30.32
N LYS A 166 -50.03 -30.32 31.39
CA LYS A 166 -50.32 -31.76 31.39
C LYS A 166 -51.73 -32.10 30.91
N GLU A 167 -52.75 -31.34 31.33
CA GLU A 167 -54.13 -31.57 30.89
C GLU A 167 -54.35 -31.14 29.43
N LEU A 168 -53.85 -29.97 29.03
CA LEU A 168 -53.99 -29.48 27.64
C LEU A 168 -53.30 -30.40 26.62
N LEU A 169 -52.12 -30.96 26.96
CA LEU A 169 -51.37 -31.84 26.04
C LEU A 169 -52.06 -33.18 25.75
N LYS A 170 -53.02 -33.63 26.56
CA LYS A 170 -53.86 -34.81 26.25
C LYS A 170 -54.73 -34.61 25.00
N TYR A 171 -55.03 -33.35 24.67
CA TYR A 171 -55.96 -32.96 23.61
C TYR A 171 -55.32 -32.07 22.53
N THR A 172 -54.05 -31.70 22.67
CA THR A 172 -53.32 -30.87 21.69
C THR A 172 -52.86 -31.73 20.52
N THR A 173 -52.98 -31.24 19.27
CA THR A 173 -52.43 -31.95 18.11
C THR A 173 -50.93 -31.70 17.95
N LYS A 174 -50.18 -32.68 17.41
CA LYS A 174 -48.72 -32.56 17.20
C LYS A 174 -48.34 -31.28 16.44
N GLU A 175 -49.10 -30.94 15.41
CA GLU A 175 -48.92 -29.70 14.63
C GLU A 175 -49.09 -28.44 15.51
N ALA A 176 -50.12 -28.41 16.36
CA ALA A 176 -50.43 -27.28 17.23
C ALA A 176 -49.43 -27.07 18.39
N ILE A 177 -48.74 -28.11 18.86
CA ILE A 177 -47.63 -27.95 19.82
C ILE A 177 -46.49 -27.11 19.21
N SER A 178 -46.34 -27.12 17.88
CA SER A 178 -45.34 -26.32 17.15
C SER A 178 -45.81 -24.92 16.72
N TYR A 179 -47.06 -24.51 17.04
CA TYR A 179 -47.60 -23.20 16.66
C TYR A 179 -46.81 -22.06 17.31
N LYS A 180 -46.62 -20.99 16.55
CA LYS A 180 -45.75 -19.85 16.90
C LYS A 180 -46.54 -18.56 17.01
N ASN A 181 -46.32 -17.84 18.11
CA ASN A 181 -46.88 -16.52 18.32
C ASN A 181 -46.30 -15.47 17.36
N ARG A 182 -46.79 -14.22 17.43
CA ARG A 182 -46.28 -13.07 16.65
C ARG A 182 -44.78 -12.80 16.87
N SER A 183 -44.20 -13.24 17.98
CA SER A 183 -42.75 -13.18 18.24
C SER A 183 -41.98 -14.35 17.61
N GLY A 184 -42.66 -15.23 16.88
CA GLY A 184 -42.12 -16.45 16.28
C GLY A 184 -41.79 -17.54 17.30
N LEU A 185 -42.29 -17.47 18.54
CA LEU A 185 -41.97 -18.42 19.61
C LEU A 185 -43.09 -19.44 19.78
N ASP A 186 -42.71 -20.71 19.95
CA ASP A 186 -43.58 -21.82 20.30
C ASP A 186 -43.60 -22.05 21.84
N PRO A 187 -44.48 -22.93 22.39
CA PRO A 187 -44.56 -23.21 23.82
C PRO A 187 -43.21 -23.60 24.46
N LEU A 188 -42.37 -24.34 23.73
CA LEU A 188 -41.06 -24.77 24.23
C LEU A 188 -40.09 -23.59 24.31
N HIS A 189 -40.06 -22.70 23.31
CA HIS A 189 -39.30 -21.45 23.37
C HIS A 189 -39.71 -20.57 24.55
N LEU A 190 -41.02 -20.47 24.83
CA LEU A 190 -41.55 -19.66 25.93
C LEU A 190 -41.13 -20.25 27.28
N ALA A 191 -41.42 -21.54 27.52
CA ALA A 191 -41.01 -22.25 28.73
C ALA A 191 -39.49 -22.20 28.96
N ALA A 192 -38.69 -22.41 27.91
CA ALA A 192 -37.25 -22.34 27.98
C ALA A 192 -36.73 -20.91 28.23
N SER A 193 -37.43 -19.87 27.75
CA SER A 193 -37.06 -18.47 28.00
C SER A 193 -37.40 -17.96 29.41
N ASN A 194 -38.26 -18.67 30.14
CA ASN A 194 -38.68 -18.31 31.50
C ASN A 194 -38.19 -19.30 32.57
N GLY A 195 -37.58 -20.43 32.18
CA GLY A 195 -36.82 -21.32 33.07
C GLY A 195 -37.58 -22.56 33.55
N HIS A 196 -38.75 -22.83 32.98
CA HIS A 196 -39.68 -23.86 33.46
C HIS A 196 -39.24 -25.27 33.07
N GLN A 197 -38.19 -25.80 33.70
CA GLN A 197 -37.57 -27.08 33.35
C GLN A 197 -38.57 -28.24 33.25
N ALA A 198 -39.49 -28.39 34.21
CA ALA A 198 -40.47 -29.48 34.18
C ALA A 198 -41.40 -29.43 32.95
N ILE A 199 -41.74 -28.23 32.45
CA ILE A 199 -42.51 -28.05 31.23
C ILE A 199 -41.65 -28.31 30.00
N VAL A 200 -40.39 -27.88 30.00
CA VAL A 200 -39.42 -28.18 28.93
C VAL A 200 -39.22 -29.68 28.78
N GLN A 201 -38.99 -30.40 29.88
CA GLN A 201 -38.86 -31.86 29.90
C GLN A 201 -40.11 -32.53 29.32
N LEU A 202 -41.30 -32.16 29.84
CA LEU A 202 -42.55 -32.80 29.47
C LEU A 202 -42.95 -32.52 28.00
N LEU A 203 -42.71 -31.31 27.48
CA LEU A 203 -42.89 -31.01 26.06
C LEU A 203 -41.95 -31.83 25.17
N LEU A 204 -40.70 -32.05 25.59
CA LEU A 204 -39.72 -32.87 24.85
C LEU A 204 -39.99 -34.38 24.94
N GLU A 205 -40.70 -34.83 25.97
CA GLU A 205 -41.20 -36.21 26.10
C GLU A 205 -42.42 -36.45 25.22
N HIS A 206 -43.26 -35.44 24.99
CA HIS A 206 -44.36 -35.49 24.00
C HIS A 206 -43.87 -35.36 22.55
N ASP A 207 -42.95 -34.44 22.25
CA ASP A 207 -42.32 -34.31 20.94
C ASP A 207 -40.87 -33.78 21.04
N PRO A 208 -39.85 -34.63 20.82
CA PRO A 208 -38.45 -34.22 20.89
C PRO A 208 -38.02 -33.33 19.72
N THR A 209 -38.79 -33.27 18.62
CA THR A 209 -38.45 -32.41 17.46
C THR A 209 -38.57 -30.93 17.78
N LEU A 210 -39.36 -30.56 18.80
CA LEU A 210 -39.47 -29.21 19.33
C LEU A 210 -38.11 -28.62 19.74
N SER A 211 -37.16 -29.44 20.18
CA SER A 211 -35.79 -29.00 20.49
C SER A 211 -35.10 -28.28 19.33
N LYS A 212 -35.47 -28.61 18.09
CA LYS A 212 -34.88 -28.10 16.84
C LYS A 212 -35.74 -27.05 16.14
N THR A 213 -36.85 -26.62 16.72
CA THR A 213 -37.64 -25.53 16.14
C THR A 213 -36.84 -24.23 16.14
N VAL A 214 -37.05 -23.42 15.10
CA VAL A 214 -36.46 -22.08 14.98
C VAL A 214 -37.53 -21.01 15.08
N GLY A 215 -37.39 -20.14 16.08
CA GLY A 215 -38.16 -18.92 16.23
C GLY A 215 -37.50 -17.70 15.60
N GLN A 216 -38.01 -16.50 15.89
CA GLN A 216 -37.65 -15.29 15.15
C GLN A 216 -36.14 -14.97 15.20
N SER A 217 -35.59 -14.62 14.03
CA SER A 217 -34.14 -14.51 13.78
C SER A 217 -33.34 -15.79 14.07
N ASN A 218 -33.92 -16.96 13.80
CA ASN A 218 -33.35 -18.29 14.06
C ASN A 218 -32.92 -18.47 15.53
N ALA A 219 -33.75 -17.98 16.47
CA ALA A 219 -33.62 -18.43 17.86
C ALA A 219 -33.98 -19.92 17.93
N THR A 220 -33.39 -20.65 18.86
CA THR A 220 -33.81 -22.01 19.25
C THR A 220 -34.14 -22.01 20.74
N PRO A 221 -34.82 -23.03 21.29
CA PRO A 221 -35.12 -23.10 22.72
C PRO A 221 -33.86 -22.99 23.59
N LEU A 222 -32.75 -23.64 23.17
CA LEU A 222 -31.45 -23.57 23.83
C LEU A 222 -30.90 -22.13 23.83
N ILE A 223 -30.98 -21.43 22.70
CA ILE A 223 -30.52 -20.04 22.57
C ILE A 223 -31.37 -19.11 23.44
N SER A 224 -32.68 -19.34 23.56
CA SER A 224 -33.57 -18.60 24.46
C SER A 224 -33.19 -18.79 25.93
N ALA A 225 -33.07 -20.04 26.39
CA ALA A 225 -32.66 -20.37 27.75
C ALA A 225 -31.28 -19.80 28.10
N ALA A 226 -30.31 -19.96 27.19
CA ALA A 226 -28.95 -19.47 27.38
C ALA A 226 -28.83 -17.95 27.38
N THR A 227 -29.72 -17.23 26.68
CA THR A 227 -29.79 -15.75 26.74
C THR A 227 -30.38 -15.26 28.08
N LYS A 228 -31.26 -16.07 28.69
CA LYS A 228 -32.00 -15.72 29.91
C LYS A 228 -31.31 -16.18 31.21
N GLY A 229 -30.43 -17.18 31.15
CA GLY A 229 -29.61 -17.64 32.28
C GLY A 229 -30.03 -18.98 32.87
N HIS A 230 -30.99 -19.68 32.26
CA HIS A 230 -31.65 -20.85 32.82
C HIS A 230 -30.80 -22.13 32.66
N ALA A 231 -29.76 -22.27 33.46
CA ALA A 231 -28.79 -23.36 33.38
C ALA A 231 -29.44 -24.76 33.43
N ALA A 232 -30.44 -24.98 34.29
CA ALA A 232 -31.15 -26.27 34.38
C ALA A 232 -31.87 -26.65 33.07
N VAL A 233 -32.53 -25.70 32.42
CA VAL A 233 -33.13 -25.87 31.08
C VAL A 233 -32.07 -26.13 30.01
N VAL A 234 -30.91 -25.46 30.10
CA VAL A 234 -29.77 -25.69 29.19
C VAL A 234 -29.21 -27.11 29.36
N HIS A 235 -29.07 -27.60 30.60
CA HIS A 235 -28.68 -28.99 30.86
C HIS A 235 -29.70 -30.01 30.31
N GLU A 236 -31.01 -29.76 30.50
CA GLU A 236 -32.07 -30.63 29.98
C GLU A 236 -32.03 -30.72 28.44
N LEU A 237 -32.00 -29.59 27.74
CA LEU A 237 -31.92 -29.56 26.28
C LEU A 237 -30.67 -30.26 25.74
N LEU A 238 -29.52 -30.07 26.41
CA LEU A 238 -28.23 -30.70 26.05
C LEU A 238 -28.07 -32.14 26.57
N SER A 239 -29.06 -32.67 27.30
CA SER A 239 -29.16 -34.10 27.62
C SER A 239 -29.94 -34.85 26.56
N LYS A 240 -31.03 -34.24 26.04
CA LYS A 240 -31.87 -34.80 24.98
C LYS A 240 -31.21 -34.72 23.60
N ASP A 241 -30.55 -33.60 23.26
CA ASP A 241 -29.81 -33.48 22.00
C ASP A 241 -28.58 -32.53 22.09
N PRO A 242 -27.34 -33.01 21.88
CA PRO A 242 -26.15 -32.15 21.90
C PRO A 242 -25.92 -31.36 20.60
N SER A 243 -26.54 -31.73 19.46
CA SER A 243 -26.39 -31.03 18.17
C SER A 243 -26.97 -29.60 18.19
N LEU A 244 -27.80 -29.28 19.19
CA LEU A 244 -28.33 -27.95 19.44
C LEU A 244 -27.22 -26.89 19.63
N LEU A 245 -26.02 -27.29 20.05
CA LEU A 245 -24.83 -26.42 20.19
C LEU A 245 -24.36 -25.82 18.86
N GLU A 246 -24.63 -26.49 17.75
CA GLU A 246 -24.19 -26.09 16.41
C GLU A 246 -25.11 -25.02 15.79
N MET A 247 -26.35 -24.95 16.27
CA MET A 247 -27.33 -24.00 15.77
C MET A 247 -27.02 -22.56 16.18
N THR A 248 -27.27 -21.62 15.26
CA THR A 248 -26.98 -20.20 15.47
C THR A 248 -28.13 -19.31 15.00
N LYS A 249 -28.27 -18.15 15.65
CA LYS A 249 -29.17 -17.07 15.19
C LYS A 249 -28.77 -16.57 13.81
N SER A 250 -29.66 -15.84 13.14
CA SER A 250 -29.45 -15.25 11.81
C SER A 250 -28.18 -14.37 11.68
N ASN A 251 -27.62 -13.90 12.80
CA ASN A 251 -26.35 -13.16 12.90
C ASN A 251 -25.09 -14.02 13.18
N GLY A 252 -25.23 -15.35 13.20
CA GLY A 252 -24.14 -16.32 13.46
C GLY A 252 -23.85 -16.59 14.93
N LYS A 253 -24.65 -16.09 15.88
CA LYS A 253 -24.41 -16.32 17.32
C LYS A 253 -25.03 -17.63 17.79
N ASN A 254 -24.21 -18.51 18.36
CA ASN A 254 -24.65 -19.67 19.13
C ASN A 254 -25.12 -19.26 20.55
N ALA A 255 -25.53 -20.24 21.35
CA ALA A 255 -25.93 -20.04 22.74
C ALA A 255 -24.83 -19.38 23.61
N LEU A 256 -23.57 -19.82 23.48
CA LEU A 256 -22.43 -19.35 24.27
C LEU A 256 -22.16 -17.85 24.05
N HIS A 257 -22.28 -17.34 22.81
CA HIS A 257 -22.13 -15.92 22.51
C HIS A 257 -23.16 -15.03 23.23
N LEU A 258 -24.34 -15.55 23.55
CA LEU A 258 -25.39 -14.79 24.23
C LEU A 258 -25.29 -14.95 25.75
N ALA A 259 -25.10 -16.18 26.25
CA ALA A 259 -24.82 -16.44 27.66
C ALA A 259 -23.63 -15.62 28.18
N ALA A 260 -22.52 -15.64 27.42
CA ALA A 260 -21.32 -14.90 27.77
C ALA A 260 -21.56 -13.38 27.81
N ARG A 261 -22.30 -12.82 26.83
CA ARG A 261 -22.63 -11.39 26.82
C ARG A 261 -23.43 -10.95 28.04
N GLN A 262 -24.38 -11.78 28.46
CA GLN A 262 -25.29 -11.48 29.57
C GLN A 262 -24.68 -11.77 30.94
N GLY A 263 -23.53 -12.47 31.00
CA GLY A 263 -22.81 -12.78 32.24
C GLY A 263 -23.26 -14.07 32.93
N HIS A 264 -23.95 -14.97 32.21
CA HIS A 264 -24.56 -16.18 32.75
C HIS A 264 -23.55 -17.31 32.96
N VAL A 265 -22.82 -17.24 34.07
CA VAL A 265 -21.74 -18.15 34.49
C VAL A 265 -22.09 -19.63 34.34
N GLU A 266 -23.15 -20.10 35.01
CA GLU A 266 -23.47 -21.53 35.03
C GLU A 266 -23.91 -22.06 33.66
N VAL A 267 -24.53 -21.22 32.83
CA VAL A 267 -24.81 -21.54 31.42
C VAL A 267 -23.51 -21.65 30.61
N VAL A 268 -22.53 -20.77 30.85
CA VAL A 268 -21.21 -20.83 30.19
C VAL A 268 -20.46 -22.10 30.60
N LYS A 269 -20.45 -22.45 31.89
CA LYS A 269 -19.91 -23.73 32.40
C LYS A 269 -20.60 -24.94 31.74
N ALA A 270 -21.94 -24.96 31.71
CA ALA A 270 -22.73 -26.03 31.10
C ALA A 270 -22.47 -26.23 29.60
N LEU A 271 -22.28 -25.14 28.85
CA LEU A 271 -22.00 -25.17 27.41
C LEU A 271 -20.57 -25.63 27.11
N LEU A 272 -19.56 -25.08 27.82
CA LEU A 272 -18.16 -25.44 27.64
C LEU A 272 -17.87 -26.88 28.10
N GLY A 273 -18.53 -27.35 29.16
CA GLY A 273 -18.47 -28.74 29.62
C GLY A 273 -19.11 -29.77 28.66
N LYS A 274 -19.78 -29.31 27.59
CA LYS A 274 -20.31 -30.17 26.51
C LYS A 274 -19.47 -30.06 25.22
N ASP A 275 -19.01 -28.87 24.87
CA ASP A 275 -18.02 -28.65 23.80
C ASP A 275 -17.07 -27.48 24.14
N PRO A 276 -15.81 -27.74 24.53
CA PRO A 276 -14.82 -26.68 24.73
C PRO A 276 -14.48 -25.89 23.45
N GLN A 277 -14.55 -26.52 22.26
CA GLN A 277 -14.25 -25.84 20.99
C GLN A 277 -15.31 -24.79 20.62
N LEU A 278 -16.47 -24.79 21.30
CA LEU A 278 -17.51 -23.78 21.19
C LEU A 278 -16.98 -22.37 21.50
N ALA A 279 -15.93 -22.24 22.32
CA ALA A 279 -15.25 -20.97 22.63
C ALA A 279 -14.55 -20.36 21.40
N ARG A 280 -13.97 -21.18 20.52
CA ARG A 280 -13.28 -20.75 19.29
C ARG A 280 -14.25 -20.32 18.18
N ARG A 281 -15.49 -20.83 18.16
CA ARG A 281 -16.47 -20.54 17.11
C ARG A 281 -16.81 -19.03 17.09
N THR A 282 -16.99 -18.44 15.90
CA THR A 282 -17.20 -16.97 15.72
C THR A 282 -18.54 -16.61 15.08
N ASP A 283 -19.11 -15.46 15.45
CA ASP A 283 -20.29 -14.89 14.78
C ASP A 283 -20.02 -14.34 13.36
N LYS A 284 -21.05 -13.83 12.65
CA LYS A 284 -20.87 -13.27 11.29
C LYS A 284 -19.94 -12.04 11.24
N LYS A 285 -19.59 -11.42 12.37
CA LYS A 285 -18.61 -10.33 12.50
C LYS A 285 -17.22 -10.83 12.91
N GLY A 286 -17.00 -12.14 13.01
CA GLY A 286 -15.74 -12.76 13.45
C GLY A 286 -15.53 -12.70 14.96
N GLN A 287 -16.55 -12.34 15.74
CA GLN A 287 -16.41 -12.16 17.18
C GLN A 287 -16.67 -13.50 17.88
N THR A 288 -15.73 -13.95 18.72
CA THR A 288 -15.85 -15.16 19.57
C THR A 288 -16.72 -14.91 20.81
N ALA A 289 -16.93 -15.95 21.63
CA ALA A 289 -17.56 -15.83 22.94
C ALA A 289 -16.84 -14.84 23.87
N LEU A 290 -15.49 -14.78 23.87
CA LEU A 290 -14.73 -13.81 24.67
C LEU A 290 -15.04 -12.36 24.26
N HIS A 291 -15.14 -12.09 22.95
CA HIS A 291 -15.57 -10.78 22.43
C HIS A 291 -17.01 -10.40 22.82
N MET A 292 -17.81 -11.35 23.30
CA MET A 292 -19.14 -11.11 23.86
C MET A 292 -19.10 -10.89 25.38
N ALA A 293 -18.37 -11.74 26.13
CA ALA A 293 -18.12 -11.58 27.57
C ALA A 293 -17.61 -10.17 27.91
N VAL A 294 -16.59 -9.73 27.17
CA VAL A 294 -15.95 -8.42 27.31
C VAL A 294 -16.90 -7.24 27.01
N LYS A 295 -18.02 -7.48 26.31
CA LYS A 295 -19.09 -6.47 26.09
C LYS A 295 -20.17 -6.49 27.16
N GLY A 296 -20.20 -7.52 28.00
CA GLY A 296 -21.00 -7.62 29.20
C GLY A 296 -20.36 -6.84 30.36
N VAL A 297 -20.46 -7.39 31.56
CA VAL A 297 -19.87 -6.86 32.80
C VAL A 297 -19.11 -7.95 33.59
N ASN A 298 -19.57 -9.21 33.53
CA ASN A 298 -19.08 -10.26 34.42
C ASN A 298 -17.66 -10.75 34.05
N CYS A 299 -16.72 -10.57 34.98
CA CYS A 299 -15.33 -11.01 34.86
C CYS A 299 -15.16 -12.53 35.01
N GLU A 300 -16.01 -13.24 35.77
CA GLU A 300 -15.90 -14.70 35.95
C GLU A 300 -16.08 -15.43 34.60
N VAL A 301 -17.04 -14.97 33.78
CA VAL A 301 -17.24 -15.47 32.41
C VAL A 301 -16.02 -15.25 31.51
N VAL A 302 -15.28 -14.16 31.71
CA VAL A 302 -14.03 -13.91 30.97
C VAL A 302 -12.98 -14.95 31.37
N VAL A 303 -12.82 -15.20 32.68
CA VAL A 303 -11.88 -16.20 33.21
C VAL A 303 -12.23 -17.61 32.71
N LEU A 304 -13.47 -18.06 32.86
CA LEU A 304 -13.92 -19.40 32.43
C LEU A 304 -13.72 -19.67 30.94
N LEU A 305 -13.85 -18.64 30.09
CA LEU A 305 -13.58 -18.76 28.66
C LEU A 305 -12.07 -18.90 28.36
N LEU A 306 -11.22 -18.29 29.16
CA LEU A 306 -9.75 -18.38 29.05
C LEU A 306 -9.21 -19.68 29.65
N GLU A 307 -9.82 -20.18 30.73
CA GLU A 307 -9.52 -21.50 31.31
C GLU A 307 -9.87 -22.63 30.33
N ALA A 308 -10.94 -22.48 29.55
CA ALA A 308 -11.31 -23.43 28.50
C ALA A 308 -10.38 -23.38 27.27
N ASP A 309 -9.92 -22.18 26.88
CA ASP A 309 -8.97 -21.99 25.76
C ASP A 309 -8.31 -20.59 25.81
N ALA A 310 -7.13 -20.49 26.44
CA ALA A 310 -6.40 -19.23 26.56
C ALA A 310 -6.09 -18.56 25.20
N ALA A 311 -5.92 -19.36 24.13
CA ALA A 311 -5.56 -18.85 22.81
C ALA A 311 -6.66 -17.97 22.17
N ILE A 312 -7.92 -17.99 22.66
CA ILE A 312 -8.96 -17.08 22.17
C ILE A 312 -8.68 -15.60 22.49
N VAL A 313 -7.76 -15.31 23.43
CA VAL A 313 -7.43 -13.93 23.83
C VAL A 313 -6.85 -13.10 22.67
N MET A 314 -6.06 -13.76 21.81
CA MET A 314 -5.37 -13.17 20.67
C MET A 314 -6.13 -13.29 19.34
N LEU A 315 -7.26 -14.02 19.29
CA LEU A 315 -8.08 -14.09 18.08
C LEU A 315 -8.67 -12.71 17.75
N PRO A 316 -8.54 -12.20 16.52
CA PRO A 316 -9.11 -10.92 16.12
C PRO A 316 -10.50 -11.07 15.47
N ASP A 317 -11.37 -10.09 15.67
CA ASP A 317 -12.61 -9.97 14.89
C ASP A 317 -12.38 -9.44 13.45
N LYS A 318 -13.42 -9.35 12.62
CA LYS A 318 -13.29 -8.90 11.21
C LYS A 318 -12.77 -7.46 11.04
N PHE A 319 -12.66 -6.69 12.12
CA PHE A 319 -12.08 -5.34 12.16
C PHE A 319 -10.67 -5.32 12.79
N GLY A 320 -10.13 -6.49 13.15
CA GLY A 320 -8.83 -6.64 13.81
C GLY A 320 -8.85 -6.41 15.32
N ASN A 321 -10.02 -6.27 15.95
CA ASN A 321 -10.06 -6.12 17.42
C ASN A 321 -9.79 -7.48 18.07
N THR A 322 -8.80 -7.56 18.95
CA THR A 322 -8.73 -8.62 19.97
C THR A 322 -9.66 -8.29 21.15
N ALA A 323 -9.79 -9.21 22.11
CA ALA A 323 -10.55 -9.00 23.34
C ALA A 323 -10.18 -7.69 24.08
N LEU A 324 -8.88 -7.40 24.22
CA LEU A 324 -8.36 -6.20 24.91
C LEU A 324 -8.84 -4.88 24.29
N HIS A 325 -8.89 -4.80 22.96
CA HIS A 325 -9.40 -3.63 22.23
C HIS A 325 -10.90 -3.41 22.48
N VAL A 326 -11.68 -4.50 22.65
CA VAL A 326 -13.10 -4.42 23.00
C VAL A 326 -13.29 -3.99 24.46
N ALA A 327 -12.46 -4.49 25.38
CA ALA A 327 -12.52 -4.17 26.82
C ALA A 327 -12.27 -2.68 27.05
N THR A 328 -11.20 -2.17 26.45
CA THR A 328 -10.82 -0.75 26.45
C THR A 328 -11.95 0.12 25.91
N ARG A 329 -12.46 -0.19 24.71
CA ARG A 329 -13.59 0.54 24.09
C ARG A 329 -14.91 0.45 24.87
N LYS A 330 -15.02 -0.45 25.85
CA LYS A 330 -16.16 -0.59 26.77
C LYS A 330 -15.85 -0.18 28.21
N LYS A 331 -14.70 0.48 28.45
CA LYS A 331 -14.27 0.99 29.75
C LYS A 331 -14.30 -0.08 30.87
N ARG A 332 -13.95 -1.32 30.54
CA ARG A 332 -14.00 -2.45 31.48
C ARG A 332 -12.66 -2.62 32.20
N THR A 333 -12.39 -1.76 33.19
CA THR A 333 -11.12 -1.71 33.96
C THR A 333 -10.72 -3.09 34.50
N GLN A 334 -11.61 -3.75 35.23
CA GLN A 334 -11.39 -5.10 35.77
C GLN A 334 -11.08 -6.14 34.69
N ILE A 335 -11.80 -6.11 33.56
CA ILE A 335 -11.60 -7.05 32.44
C ILE A 335 -10.29 -6.77 31.70
N VAL A 336 -9.91 -5.50 31.53
CA VAL A 336 -8.58 -5.14 31.01
C VAL A 336 -7.50 -5.72 31.94
N ASN A 337 -7.65 -5.57 33.25
CA ASN A 337 -6.69 -6.09 34.23
C ASN A 337 -6.64 -7.62 34.31
N THR A 338 -7.73 -8.36 34.07
CA THR A 338 -7.66 -9.83 33.94
C THR A 338 -6.99 -10.25 32.63
N LEU A 339 -7.25 -9.55 31.52
CA LEU A 339 -6.63 -9.86 30.23
C LEU A 339 -5.12 -9.56 30.20
N LEU A 340 -4.68 -8.45 30.81
CA LEU A 340 -3.26 -8.05 30.84
C LEU A 340 -2.40 -8.96 31.73
N ARG A 341 -2.98 -9.63 32.74
CA ARG A 341 -2.27 -10.58 33.61
C ARG A 341 -1.93 -11.92 32.92
N LEU A 342 -2.43 -12.16 31.71
CA LEU A 342 -2.16 -13.39 30.95
C LEU A 342 -0.85 -13.24 30.17
N PRO A 343 0.07 -14.22 30.19
CA PRO A 343 1.35 -14.12 29.50
C PRO A 343 1.20 -14.05 27.97
N ASP A 344 0.14 -14.63 27.41
CA ASP A 344 -0.11 -14.68 25.96
C ASP A 344 -0.76 -13.40 25.39
N THR A 345 -1.11 -12.42 26.24
CA THR A 345 -1.77 -11.18 25.79
C THR A 345 -0.75 -10.19 25.22
N ASN A 346 -0.65 -10.12 23.89
CA ASN A 346 0.07 -9.05 23.22
C ASN A 346 -0.70 -7.71 23.32
N VAL A 347 -0.32 -6.89 24.30
CA VAL A 347 -0.84 -5.54 24.56
C VAL A 347 -0.77 -4.63 23.32
N ASN A 348 0.28 -4.82 22.51
CA ASN A 348 0.65 -4.02 21.34
C ASN A 348 0.11 -4.60 20.02
N ALA A 349 -0.87 -5.51 20.08
CA ALA A 349 -1.60 -5.97 18.91
C ALA A 349 -2.27 -4.79 18.17
N LEU A 350 -2.29 -4.83 16.84
CA LEU A 350 -2.85 -3.77 16.00
C LEU A 350 -4.17 -4.18 15.36
N THR A 351 -5.18 -3.31 15.47
CA THR A 351 -6.42 -3.39 14.69
C THR A 351 -6.17 -3.17 13.18
N ARG A 352 -7.17 -3.45 12.33
CA ARG A 352 -7.07 -3.16 10.87
C ARG A 352 -6.86 -1.67 10.57
N ASP A 353 -7.31 -0.80 11.47
CA ASP A 353 -7.12 0.66 11.40
C ASP A 353 -5.73 1.09 11.93
N ARG A 354 -4.83 0.14 12.22
CA ARG A 354 -3.50 0.32 12.83
C ARG A 354 -3.54 1.07 14.17
N LYS A 355 -4.52 0.78 15.01
CA LYS A 355 -4.61 1.28 16.39
C LYS A 355 -4.37 0.14 17.38
N THR A 356 -3.57 0.39 18.40
CA THR A 356 -3.38 -0.47 19.58
C THR A 356 -4.54 -0.32 20.58
N ALA A 357 -4.50 -1.07 21.68
CA ALA A 357 -5.37 -0.82 22.82
C ALA A 357 -5.13 0.58 23.43
N LEU A 358 -3.89 1.07 23.52
CA LEU A 358 -3.57 2.38 24.09
C LEU A 358 -4.11 3.53 23.23
N ASP A 359 -3.97 3.44 21.90
CA ASP A 359 -4.54 4.42 20.95
C ASP A 359 -6.08 4.50 21.06
N ILE A 360 -6.75 3.39 21.40
CA ILE A 360 -8.20 3.38 21.67
C ILE A 360 -8.50 4.01 23.04
N ALA A 361 -7.66 3.78 24.06
CA ALA A 361 -7.86 4.32 25.40
C ALA A 361 -7.74 5.86 25.42
N GLU A 362 -6.78 6.44 24.68
CA GLU A 362 -6.63 7.90 24.53
C GLU A 362 -7.74 8.54 23.67
N ALA A 363 -8.31 7.79 22.72
CA ALA A 363 -9.40 8.28 21.88
C ALA A 363 -10.78 8.28 22.58
N LEU A 364 -10.86 7.91 23.86
CA LEU A 364 -12.08 7.94 24.67
C LEU A 364 -12.12 9.17 25.58
N HIS A 365 -13.33 9.72 25.80
CA HIS A 365 -13.58 10.75 26.79
C HIS A 365 -12.98 10.37 28.15
N PHE A 366 -12.18 11.28 28.73
CA PHE A 366 -11.54 11.15 30.03
C PHE A 366 -12.57 10.85 31.12
N THR A 367 -12.50 9.65 31.69
CA THR A 367 -13.13 9.27 32.97
C THR A 367 -12.08 8.54 33.80
N GLU A 368 -12.34 8.37 35.10
CA GLU A 368 -11.50 7.59 36.02
C GLU A 368 -11.14 6.21 35.43
N GLU A 369 -12.15 5.49 34.92
CA GLU A 369 -12.01 4.21 34.21
C GLU A 369 -11.02 4.25 33.03
N THR A 370 -10.97 5.34 32.24
CA THR A 370 -10.03 5.47 31.12
C THR A 370 -8.68 6.00 31.56
N SER A 371 -8.54 6.55 32.76
CA SER A 371 -7.24 6.81 33.36
C SER A 371 -6.62 5.50 33.87
N GLU A 372 -7.35 4.71 34.66
CA GLU A 372 -6.96 3.36 35.08
C GLU A 372 -6.52 2.50 33.89
N ILE A 373 -7.35 2.42 32.84
CA ILE A 373 -7.04 1.58 31.66
C ILE A 373 -5.77 2.07 30.93
N ARG A 374 -5.52 3.39 30.84
CA ARG A 374 -4.28 3.90 30.22
C ARG A 374 -3.05 3.59 31.06
N GLU A 375 -3.15 3.75 32.39
CA GLU A 375 -2.06 3.44 33.32
C GLU A 375 -1.74 1.94 33.33
N CYS A 376 -2.77 1.08 33.39
CA CYS A 376 -2.60 -0.37 33.31
C CYS A 376 -2.03 -0.80 31.94
N LEU A 377 -2.50 -0.24 30.82
CA LEU A 377 -1.91 -0.52 29.51
C LEU A 377 -0.43 -0.11 29.44
N ALA A 378 -0.08 1.08 29.93
CA ALA A 378 1.31 1.56 29.96
C ALA A 378 2.21 0.70 30.88
N HIS A 379 1.72 0.30 32.06
CA HIS A 379 2.45 -0.54 33.01
C HIS A 379 2.81 -1.92 32.41
N TYR A 380 1.93 -2.50 31.59
CA TYR A 380 2.18 -3.75 30.87
C TYR A 380 2.87 -3.55 29.50
N GLY A 381 3.56 -2.41 29.30
CA GLY A 381 4.37 -2.15 28.09
C GLY A 381 3.57 -1.78 26.84
N GLY A 382 2.35 -1.28 27.00
CA GLY A 382 1.53 -0.72 25.92
C GLY A 382 2.16 0.55 25.34
N LEU A 383 2.36 0.55 24.02
CA LEU A 383 2.89 1.65 23.21
C LEU A 383 1.85 2.11 22.19
N LYS A 384 2.03 3.29 21.61
CA LYS A 384 1.19 3.81 20.53
C LYS A 384 1.61 3.21 19.19
N ALA A 385 0.67 3.09 18.25
CA ALA A 385 0.97 2.52 16.93
C ALA A 385 2.06 3.25 16.14
N ASN A 386 2.27 4.54 16.42
CA ASN A 386 3.36 5.35 15.85
C ASN A 386 4.73 4.93 16.41
N GLU A 387 4.83 4.78 17.73
CA GLU A 387 6.06 4.40 18.45
C GLU A 387 6.53 2.99 18.03
N LEU A 388 5.58 2.06 17.83
CA LEU A 388 5.81 0.70 17.34
C LEU A 388 6.49 0.61 15.95
N ASN A 389 6.36 1.65 15.11
CA ASN A 389 6.93 1.65 13.75
C ASN A 389 8.14 2.60 13.60
N GLN A 390 8.37 3.48 14.58
CA GLN A 390 9.39 4.54 14.55
C GLN A 390 10.76 4.12 13.96
N PRO A 391 11.46 3.06 14.43
CA PRO A 391 12.77 2.72 13.88
C PRO A 391 12.75 2.26 12.41
N ARG A 392 11.60 1.78 11.89
CA ARG A 392 11.45 1.43 10.47
C ARG A 392 11.20 2.66 9.60
N ASP A 393 10.40 3.61 10.08
CA ASP A 393 10.10 4.83 9.34
C ASP A 393 11.26 5.85 9.40
N GLU A 394 12.03 5.89 10.49
CA GLU A 394 13.31 6.61 10.57
C GLU A 394 14.36 6.02 9.61
N LEU A 395 14.50 4.69 9.56
CA LEU A 395 15.37 4.03 8.57
C LEU A 395 14.90 4.30 7.14
N ARG A 396 13.58 4.31 6.89
CA ARG A 396 13.02 4.63 5.58
C ARG A 396 13.31 6.08 5.18
N ASN A 397 13.19 7.03 6.12
CA ASN A 397 13.45 8.45 5.88
C ASN A 397 14.94 8.74 5.64
N THR A 398 15.84 8.10 6.38
CA THR A 398 17.30 8.20 6.11
C THR A 398 17.67 7.58 4.76
N VAL A 399 17.07 6.45 4.38
CA VAL A 399 17.25 5.86 3.04
C VAL A 399 16.72 6.75 1.91
N THR A 400 15.57 7.43 2.08
CA THR A 400 15.09 8.38 1.06
C THR A 400 15.94 9.65 1.00
N GLN A 401 16.45 10.14 2.13
CA GLN A 401 17.39 11.27 2.17
C GLN A 401 18.70 10.92 1.43
N ILE A 402 19.34 9.79 1.74
CA ILE A 402 20.54 9.31 1.05
C ILE A 402 20.30 9.17 -0.46
N LYS A 403 19.15 8.62 -0.87
CA LYS A 403 18.77 8.52 -2.29
C LYS A 403 18.69 9.89 -2.98
N ASN A 404 18.09 10.87 -2.31
CA ASN A 404 17.94 12.23 -2.85
C ASN A 404 19.30 12.95 -2.94
N ASP A 405 20.14 12.83 -1.91
CA ASP A 405 21.49 13.41 -1.88
C ASP A 405 22.38 12.81 -2.98
N VAL A 406 22.35 11.49 -3.17
CA VAL A 406 23.06 10.81 -4.27
C VAL A 406 22.55 11.28 -5.64
N HIS A 407 21.23 11.43 -5.81
CA HIS A 407 20.68 11.96 -7.07
C HIS A 407 21.15 13.40 -7.33
N PHE A 408 21.15 14.27 -6.32
CA PHE A 408 21.66 15.64 -6.43
C PHE A 408 23.15 15.67 -6.77
N GLN A 409 23.99 14.86 -6.09
CA GLN A 409 25.43 14.76 -6.40
C GLN A 409 25.68 14.28 -7.83
N LEU A 410 24.92 13.29 -8.32
CA LEU A 410 25.01 12.82 -9.72
C LEU A 410 24.57 13.89 -10.71
N GLU A 411 23.51 14.65 -10.42
CA GLU A 411 23.06 15.74 -11.30
C GLU A 411 24.05 16.91 -11.35
N GLN A 412 24.62 17.31 -10.20
CA GLN A 412 25.68 18.30 -10.14
C GLN A 412 26.93 17.83 -10.89
N THR A 413 27.32 16.57 -10.72
CA THR A 413 28.43 15.95 -11.49
C THR A 413 28.14 15.97 -13.00
N ARG A 414 26.89 15.71 -13.42
CA ARG A 414 26.47 15.77 -14.83
C ARG A 414 26.49 17.20 -15.38
N LYS A 415 26.10 18.21 -14.60
CA LYS A 415 26.20 19.64 -14.95
C LYS A 415 27.67 20.07 -15.09
N THR A 416 28.51 19.73 -14.12
CA THR A 416 29.96 20.00 -14.15
C THR A 416 30.63 19.34 -15.36
N ASN A 417 30.32 18.07 -15.65
CA ASN A 417 30.86 17.38 -16.82
C ASN A 417 30.42 18.00 -18.15
N LYS A 418 29.17 18.50 -18.27
CA LYS A 418 28.75 19.30 -19.43
C LYS A 418 29.61 20.56 -19.57
N ASN A 419 29.77 21.33 -18.50
CA ASN A 419 30.53 22.57 -18.51
C ASN A 419 32.02 22.34 -18.86
N VAL A 420 32.66 21.34 -18.23
CA VAL A 420 34.04 20.92 -18.54
C VAL A 420 34.17 20.44 -19.99
N SER A 421 33.18 19.70 -20.53
CA SER A 421 33.20 19.30 -21.94
C SER A 421 33.08 20.48 -22.91
N GLY A 422 32.32 21.53 -22.54
CA GLY A 422 32.23 22.79 -23.28
C GLY A 422 33.56 23.54 -23.29
N ILE A 423 34.16 23.75 -22.10
CA ILE A 423 35.50 24.36 -21.95
C ILE A 423 36.55 23.56 -22.74
N ALA A 424 36.51 22.23 -22.70
CA ALA A 424 37.42 21.37 -23.45
C ALA A 424 37.15 21.34 -24.97
N LYS A 425 35.94 21.72 -25.44
CA LYS A 425 35.65 21.96 -26.86
C LYS A 425 36.23 23.31 -27.29
N GLU A 426 36.00 24.35 -26.49
CA GLU A 426 36.44 25.72 -26.81
C GLU A 426 37.97 25.88 -26.73
N LEU A 427 38.62 25.29 -25.73
CA LEU A 427 40.08 25.27 -25.65
C LEU A 427 40.72 24.50 -26.84
N ARG A 428 40.03 23.51 -27.43
CA ARG A 428 40.48 22.87 -28.67
C ARG A 428 40.27 23.76 -29.90
N ARG A 429 39.20 24.55 -29.94
CA ARG A 429 38.95 25.55 -30.98
C ARG A 429 40.04 26.62 -30.98
N LEU A 430 40.25 27.28 -29.85
CA LEU A 430 41.27 28.33 -29.66
C LEU A 430 42.70 27.82 -29.96
N HIS A 431 43.05 26.61 -29.54
CA HIS A 431 44.35 26.02 -29.91
C HIS A 431 44.50 25.78 -31.42
N ARG A 432 43.44 25.39 -32.13
CA ARG A 432 43.48 25.18 -33.59
C ARG A 432 43.58 26.50 -34.34
N GLU A 433 42.79 27.49 -33.94
CA GLU A 433 42.83 28.86 -34.48
C GLU A 433 44.21 29.50 -34.28
N GLY A 434 44.80 29.37 -33.09
CA GLY A 434 46.16 29.85 -32.79
C GLY A 434 47.26 29.14 -33.58
N ILE A 435 47.16 27.82 -33.80
CA ILE A 435 48.10 27.05 -34.64
C ILE A 435 48.01 27.49 -36.11
N ASN A 436 46.81 27.69 -36.63
CA ASN A 436 46.61 28.16 -38.01
C ASN A 436 47.18 29.56 -38.21
N ASN A 437 46.92 30.50 -37.29
CA ASN A 437 47.44 31.87 -37.37
C ASN A 437 48.98 31.90 -37.31
N ALA A 438 49.59 31.12 -36.41
CA ALA A 438 51.04 30.98 -36.34
C ALA A 438 51.61 30.38 -37.65
N THR A 439 50.96 29.36 -38.21
CA THR A 439 51.38 28.74 -39.47
C THR A 439 51.33 29.73 -40.64
N ASN A 440 50.26 30.53 -40.74
CA ASN A 440 50.10 31.57 -41.76
C ASN A 440 51.07 32.74 -41.60
N SER A 441 51.54 33.02 -40.39
CA SER A 441 52.62 33.99 -40.15
C SER A 441 53.97 33.44 -40.62
N VAL A 442 54.19 32.13 -40.40
CA VAL A 442 55.42 31.41 -40.73
C VAL A 442 55.55 31.16 -42.24
N THR A 443 54.46 30.93 -42.98
CA THR A 443 54.48 30.86 -44.46
C THR A 443 54.98 32.16 -45.07
N VAL A 444 54.44 33.31 -44.63
CA VAL A 444 54.80 34.64 -45.17
C VAL A 444 56.29 34.95 -44.97
N VAL A 445 56.83 34.69 -43.77
CA VAL A 445 58.26 34.89 -43.49
C VAL A 445 59.14 33.96 -44.35
N ALA A 446 58.73 32.70 -44.56
CA ALA A 446 59.46 31.80 -45.45
C ALA A 446 59.44 32.26 -46.92
N VAL A 447 58.30 32.75 -47.42
CA VAL A 447 58.20 33.33 -48.77
C VAL A 447 59.11 34.56 -48.91
N LEU A 448 59.16 35.46 -47.90
CA LEU A 448 60.03 36.63 -47.90
C LEU A 448 61.53 36.25 -47.91
N PHE A 449 61.94 35.22 -47.17
CA PHE A 449 63.33 34.73 -47.26
C PHE A 449 63.63 34.10 -48.62
N ALA A 450 62.66 33.38 -49.22
CA ALA A 450 62.83 32.80 -50.55
C ALA A 450 62.95 33.88 -51.65
N THR A 451 62.14 34.94 -51.63
CA THR A 451 62.21 36.02 -52.63
C THR A 451 63.49 36.84 -52.50
N VAL A 452 63.92 37.17 -51.27
CA VAL A 452 65.19 37.87 -51.03
C VAL A 452 66.38 37.01 -51.47
N ALA A 453 66.40 35.72 -51.11
CA ALA A 453 67.46 34.81 -51.54
C ALA A 453 67.50 34.64 -53.07
N PHE A 454 66.34 34.51 -53.72
CA PHE A 454 66.24 34.39 -55.18
C PHE A 454 66.76 35.65 -55.89
N ALA A 455 66.29 36.84 -55.49
CA ALA A 455 66.75 38.12 -56.03
C ALA A 455 68.26 38.32 -55.81
N ALA A 456 68.80 37.88 -54.67
CA ALA A 456 70.22 37.97 -54.37
C ALA A 456 71.10 37.13 -55.31
N ILE A 457 70.62 36.04 -55.93
CA ILE A 457 71.40 35.26 -56.91
C ILE A 457 71.69 36.09 -58.16
N PHE A 458 70.67 36.77 -58.69
CA PHE A 458 70.76 37.48 -59.97
C PHE A 458 71.29 38.92 -59.87
N THR A 459 71.45 39.45 -58.65
CA THR A 459 71.93 40.82 -58.41
C THR A 459 73.38 40.91 -57.94
N VAL A 460 74.11 39.79 -57.87
CA VAL A 460 75.56 39.83 -57.63
C VAL A 460 76.27 40.40 -58.86
N PRO A 461 77.19 41.39 -58.72
CA PRO A 461 77.94 41.91 -59.86
C PRO A 461 78.88 40.85 -60.44
N GLY A 462 78.50 40.28 -61.59
CA GLY A 462 79.41 39.63 -62.52
C GLY A 462 80.16 40.69 -63.32
N GLY A 463 81.49 40.60 -63.39
CA GLY A 463 82.31 41.50 -64.21
C GLY A 463 82.57 40.93 -65.60
N ASP A 464 82.57 41.80 -66.60
CA ASP A 464 82.66 41.40 -68.00
C ASP A 464 84.07 40.92 -68.39
N LYS A 465 84.15 39.62 -68.67
CA LYS A 465 85.17 38.97 -69.50
C LYS A 465 84.45 37.86 -70.26
N ASP A 466 84.50 37.87 -71.58
CA ASP A 466 83.59 37.08 -72.45
C ASP A 466 83.80 35.55 -72.40
N ASN A 467 84.67 35.06 -71.51
CA ASN A 467 84.94 33.65 -71.25
C ASN A 467 83.84 32.97 -70.39
N GLY A 468 82.64 33.56 -70.28
CA GLY A 468 81.48 32.97 -69.57
C GLY A 468 81.65 32.72 -68.07
N THR A 469 82.69 33.27 -67.43
CA THR A 469 83.05 32.99 -66.03
C THR A 469 83.09 34.27 -65.20
N ALA A 470 82.17 34.40 -64.22
CA ALA A 470 82.07 35.60 -63.40
C ALA A 470 83.35 35.83 -62.55
N VAL A 471 83.95 37.01 -62.69
CA VAL A 471 85.26 37.39 -62.13
C VAL A 471 85.40 37.13 -60.61
N VAL A 472 84.29 37.16 -59.86
CA VAL A 472 84.28 37.04 -58.39
C VAL A 472 84.27 35.58 -57.88
N VAL A 473 84.07 34.57 -58.76
CA VAL A 473 83.92 33.14 -58.42
C VAL A 473 85.12 32.55 -57.66
N SER A 474 86.32 33.08 -57.89
CA SER A 474 87.54 32.66 -57.18
C SER A 474 87.55 33.05 -55.70
N SER A 475 86.76 34.04 -55.28
CA SER A 475 86.76 34.58 -53.92
C SER A 475 86.06 33.67 -52.91
N LEU A 476 86.57 33.65 -51.66
CA LEU A 476 85.95 32.93 -50.56
C LEU A 476 84.56 33.51 -50.22
N ALA A 477 84.38 34.83 -50.33
CA ALA A 477 83.12 35.52 -50.09
C ALA A 477 82.02 35.07 -51.07
N PHE A 478 82.32 34.95 -52.38
CA PHE A 478 81.36 34.44 -53.36
C PHE A 478 80.99 32.98 -53.11
N LYS A 479 81.97 32.12 -52.79
CA LYS A 479 81.71 30.71 -52.47
C LYS A 479 80.82 30.55 -51.24
N MET A 480 81.08 31.31 -50.17
CA MET A 480 80.23 31.34 -48.98
C MET A 480 78.84 31.88 -49.29
N PHE A 481 78.75 33.02 -50.00
CA PHE A 481 77.48 33.61 -50.44
C PHE A 481 76.63 32.58 -51.19
N PHE A 482 77.16 31.95 -52.25
CA PHE A 482 76.41 31.04 -53.09
C PHE A 482 75.88 29.83 -52.30
N ILE A 483 76.73 29.20 -51.48
CA ILE A 483 76.34 28.03 -50.66
C ILE A 483 75.27 28.40 -49.64
N PHE A 484 75.48 29.45 -48.83
CA PHE A 484 74.52 29.84 -47.80
C PHE A 484 73.22 30.40 -48.38
N ASN A 485 73.27 31.12 -49.50
CA ASN A 485 72.09 31.65 -50.17
C ASN A 485 71.26 30.53 -50.84
N ALA A 486 71.89 29.51 -51.42
CA ALA A 486 71.20 28.33 -51.93
C ALA A 486 70.53 27.54 -50.79
N ILE A 487 71.21 27.32 -49.66
CA ILE A 487 70.61 26.67 -48.48
C ILE A 487 69.42 27.48 -47.97
N ALA A 488 69.52 28.80 -47.88
CA ALA A 488 68.43 29.69 -47.48
C ALA A 488 67.21 29.59 -48.43
N LEU A 489 67.43 29.62 -49.75
CA LEU A 489 66.38 29.46 -50.75
C LEU A 489 65.65 28.11 -50.60
N PHE A 490 66.40 27.00 -50.62
CA PHE A 490 65.80 25.66 -50.61
C PHE A 490 65.15 25.31 -49.27
N THR A 491 65.70 25.73 -48.12
CA THR A 491 65.05 25.54 -46.81
C THR A 491 63.77 26.35 -46.69
N SER A 492 63.73 27.57 -47.24
CA SER A 492 62.53 28.42 -47.25
C SER A 492 61.42 27.86 -48.13
N LEU A 493 61.76 27.40 -49.35
CA LEU A 493 60.80 26.74 -50.24
C LEU A 493 60.30 25.40 -49.67
N ALA A 494 61.19 24.61 -49.04
CA ALA A 494 60.79 23.35 -48.39
C ALA A 494 59.79 23.59 -47.24
N VAL A 495 59.95 24.66 -46.46
CA VAL A 495 58.97 25.06 -45.43
C VAL A 495 57.59 25.32 -46.06
N VAL A 496 57.52 26.06 -47.17
CA VAL A 496 56.25 26.35 -47.87
C VAL A 496 55.58 25.08 -48.42
N VAL A 497 56.34 24.18 -49.05
CA VAL A 497 55.82 22.90 -49.58
C VAL A 497 55.32 21.99 -48.45
N VAL A 498 56.05 21.92 -47.33
CA VAL A 498 55.61 21.19 -46.13
C VAL A 498 54.34 21.80 -45.54
N GLN A 499 54.20 23.13 -45.52
CA GLN A 499 52.99 23.80 -45.04
C GLN A 499 51.76 23.49 -45.92
N ILE A 500 51.89 23.57 -47.25
CA ILE A 500 50.80 23.26 -48.20
C ILE A 500 50.33 21.81 -48.04
N THR A 501 51.25 20.86 -47.85
CA THR A 501 50.91 19.44 -47.70
C THR A 501 50.31 19.08 -46.33
N LEU A 502 50.56 19.88 -45.28
CA LEU A 502 50.02 19.64 -43.93
C LEU A 502 48.54 20.02 -43.77
N VAL A 503 48.04 21.04 -44.48
CA VAL A 503 46.65 21.54 -44.37
C VAL A 503 45.59 20.45 -44.62
N ARG A 504 46.00 19.32 -45.24
CA ARG A 504 45.13 18.22 -45.66
C ARG A 504 45.26 16.92 -44.81
N ARG A 505 45.99 16.90 -43.68
CA ARG A 505 46.22 15.67 -42.88
C ARG A 505 46.02 15.83 -41.36
N GLU A 506 45.93 14.71 -40.64
CA GLU A 506 45.38 14.64 -39.27
C GLU A 506 46.27 15.15 -38.11
N THR A 507 45.60 15.53 -37.02
CA THR A 507 46.11 16.42 -35.95
C THR A 507 47.19 15.87 -35.02
N LYS A 508 47.44 14.55 -34.98
CA LYS A 508 48.40 13.98 -34.01
C LYS A 508 49.86 14.26 -34.36
N THR A 509 50.21 14.35 -35.65
CA THR A 509 51.59 14.60 -36.11
C THR A 509 51.91 16.09 -36.26
N GLU A 510 50.91 16.97 -36.44
CA GLU A 510 51.05 18.43 -36.59
C GLU A 510 52.11 19.03 -35.65
N ARG A 511 52.05 18.72 -34.34
CA ARG A 511 52.95 19.27 -33.32
C ARG A 511 54.43 18.95 -33.56
N GLN A 512 54.73 17.76 -34.10
CA GLN A 512 56.11 17.38 -34.44
C GLN A 512 56.57 18.14 -35.68
N VAL A 513 55.72 18.26 -36.71
CA VAL A 513 56.09 18.96 -37.94
C VAL A 513 56.20 20.48 -37.73
N ILE A 514 55.40 21.08 -36.85
CA ILE A 514 55.57 22.47 -36.42
C ILE A 514 56.93 22.70 -35.72
N GLU A 515 57.43 21.75 -34.91
CA GLU A 515 58.80 21.87 -34.36
C GLU A 515 59.88 21.73 -35.46
N VAL A 516 59.65 20.93 -36.50
CA VAL A 516 60.55 20.83 -37.67
C VAL A 516 60.54 22.11 -38.51
N ILE A 517 59.36 22.63 -38.88
CA ILE A 517 59.20 23.88 -39.64
C ILE A 517 59.88 25.04 -38.92
N ASN A 518 59.68 25.18 -37.62
CA ASN A 518 60.35 26.20 -36.82
C ASN A 518 61.88 26.06 -36.92
N LYS A 519 62.44 24.85 -36.74
CA LYS A 519 63.89 24.62 -36.88
C LYS A 519 64.42 24.95 -38.28
N LEU A 520 63.67 24.63 -39.33
CA LEU A 520 64.04 24.98 -40.71
C LEU A 520 64.02 26.49 -40.94
N MET A 521 63.12 27.24 -40.31
CA MET A 521 63.13 28.71 -40.32
C MET A 521 64.35 29.29 -39.59
N TRP A 522 64.75 28.75 -38.43
CA TRP A 522 65.98 29.17 -37.75
C TRP A 522 67.22 28.94 -38.62
N LEU A 523 67.28 27.79 -39.31
CA LEU A 523 68.34 27.50 -40.27
C LEU A 523 68.34 28.52 -41.43
N ALA A 524 67.18 28.75 -42.07
CA ALA A 524 67.03 29.71 -43.15
C ALA A 524 67.49 31.12 -42.75
N SER A 525 67.10 31.60 -41.55
CA SER A 525 67.47 32.93 -41.04
C SER A 525 68.97 33.07 -40.72
N VAL A 526 69.64 32.01 -40.27
CA VAL A 526 71.11 32.02 -40.11
C VAL A 526 71.79 31.98 -41.48
N CYS A 527 71.28 31.20 -42.43
CA CYS A 527 71.83 31.12 -43.79
C CYS A 527 71.66 32.42 -44.58
N THR A 528 70.51 33.10 -44.55
CA THR A 528 70.30 34.40 -45.23
C THR A 528 71.23 35.47 -44.67
N THR A 529 71.53 35.45 -43.37
CA THR A 529 72.35 36.49 -42.74
C THR A 529 73.84 36.28 -42.97
N VAL A 530 74.32 35.02 -42.99
CA VAL A 530 75.67 34.69 -43.47
C VAL A 530 75.82 35.01 -44.96
N ALA A 531 74.78 34.77 -45.78
CA ALA A 531 74.77 35.17 -47.19
C ALA A 531 74.83 36.71 -47.34
N PHE A 532 73.99 37.47 -46.64
CA PHE A 532 74.00 38.94 -46.71
C PHE A 532 75.34 39.54 -46.26
N ILE A 533 75.92 39.01 -45.18
CA ILE A 533 77.29 39.32 -44.72
C ILE A 533 78.33 39.02 -45.80
N SER A 534 78.23 37.87 -46.48
CA SER A 534 79.15 37.51 -47.56
C SER A 534 78.98 38.43 -48.78
N SER A 535 77.75 38.84 -49.08
CA SER A 535 77.41 39.76 -50.17
C SER A 535 77.97 41.17 -49.94
N SER A 536 77.99 41.69 -48.70
CA SER A 536 78.57 43.01 -48.42
C SER A 536 80.06 43.08 -48.80
N TYR A 537 80.83 42.00 -48.59
CA TYR A 537 82.23 41.91 -49.04
C TYR A 537 82.40 41.79 -50.57
N ILE A 538 81.37 41.36 -51.29
CA ILE A 538 81.37 41.30 -52.76
C ILE A 538 81.07 42.69 -53.32
N VAL A 539 79.98 43.32 -52.89
CA VAL A 539 79.49 44.60 -53.43
C VAL A 539 80.43 45.77 -53.09
N VAL A 540 80.99 45.81 -51.88
CA VAL A 540 81.87 46.92 -51.43
C VAL A 540 83.30 46.80 -51.99
N GLY A 541 83.68 45.63 -52.50
CA GLY A 541 84.97 45.40 -53.16
C GLY A 541 86.20 45.50 -52.23
N ARG A 542 87.39 45.50 -52.84
CA ARG A 542 88.67 45.43 -52.09
C ARG A 542 89.11 46.74 -51.45
N HIS A 543 88.64 47.89 -51.93
CA HIS A 543 89.11 49.21 -51.49
C HIS A 543 88.42 49.69 -50.20
N HIS A 544 87.12 49.44 -50.04
CA HIS A 544 86.34 49.95 -48.90
C HIS A 544 85.97 48.87 -47.87
N LYS A 545 86.83 47.85 -47.69
CA LYS A 545 86.60 46.71 -46.76
C LYS A 545 86.12 47.12 -45.36
N TRP A 546 86.56 48.27 -44.85
CA TRP A 546 86.13 48.80 -43.54
C TRP A 546 84.60 49.00 -43.46
N ALA A 547 83.95 49.44 -44.55
CA ALA A 547 82.50 49.56 -44.59
C ALA A 547 81.80 48.18 -44.58
N ALA A 548 82.34 47.17 -45.27
CA ALA A 548 81.84 45.81 -45.18
C ALA A 548 82.01 45.23 -43.76
N VAL A 549 83.16 45.45 -43.12
CA VAL A 549 83.40 45.09 -41.71
C VAL A 549 82.38 45.77 -40.79
N LEU A 550 82.12 47.06 -40.95
CA LEU A 550 81.11 47.78 -40.17
C LEU A 550 79.70 47.16 -40.33
N VAL A 551 79.29 46.83 -41.56
CA VAL A 551 78.04 46.11 -41.84
C VAL A 551 78.00 44.74 -41.15
N THR A 552 79.12 43.99 -41.13
CA THR A 552 79.18 42.70 -40.41
C THR A 552 79.10 42.83 -38.89
N VAL A 553 79.68 43.88 -38.30
CA VAL A 553 79.61 44.12 -36.84
C VAL A 553 78.17 44.49 -36.46
N ILE A 554 77.54 45.42 -37.18
CA ILE A 554 76.16 45.84 -36.92
C ILE A 554 75.18 44.67 -37.14
N GLY A 555 75.24 44.00 -38.30
CA GLY A 555 74.39 42.87 -38.61
C GLY A 555 74.61 41.68 -37.68
N GLY A 556 75.86 41.40 -37.30
CA GLY A 556 76.22 40.35 -36.36
C GLY A 556 75.68 40.59 -34.95
N ILE A 557 75.79 41.83 -34.44
CA ILE A 557 75.23 42.21 -33.12
C ILE A 557 73.70 42.10 -33.12
N ILE A 558 73.03 42.61 -34.16
CA ILE A 558 71.56 42.53 -34.28
C ILE A 558 71.11 41.06 -34.31
N MET A 559 71.73 40.22 -35.13
CA MET A 559 71.38 38.81 -35.21
C MET A 559 71.72 38.04 -33.92
N ALA A 560 72.87 38.30 -33.29
CA ALA A 560 73.19 37.70 -31.99
C ALA A 560 72.15 38.05 -30.92
N GLY A 561 71.67 39.31 -30.90
CA GLY A 561 70.60 39.75 -30.00
C GLY A 561 69.26 39.06 -30.26
N VAL A 562 68.83 38.97 -31.53
CA VAL A 562 67.55 38.34 -31.92
C VAL A 562 67.59 36.82 -31.69
N LEU A 563 68.64 36.13 -32.14
CA LEU A 563 68.82 34.69 -31.94
C LEU A 563 68.96 34.35 -30.44
N GLY A 564 69.77 35.13 -29.71
CA GLY A 564 70.05 34.91 -28.28
C GLY A 564 68.83 35.13 -27.38
N SER A 565 68.09 36.22 -27.58
CA SER A 565 66.88 36.50 -26.81
C SER A 565 65.80 35.43 -27.04
N MET A 566 65.56 35.03 -28.30
CA MET A 566 64.56 34.02 -28.63
C MET A 566 64.94 32.61 -28.14
N THR A 567 66.20 32.20 -28.28
CA THR A 567 66.66 30.90 -27.73
C THR A 567 66.54 30.86 -26.20
N TYR A 568 66.86 31.96 -25.50
CA TYR A 568 66.61 32.11 -24.06
C TYR A 568 65.11 31.94 -23.71
N TYR A 569 64.19 32.59 -24.44
CA TYR A 569 62.75 32.41 -24.21
C TYR A 569 62.26 30.98 -24.47
N VAL A 570 62.76 30.32 -25.52
CA VAL A 570 62.45 28.90 -25.82
C VAL A 570 62.96 27.98 -24.70
N MET A 571 64.19 28.19 -24.22
CA MET A 571 64.76 27.43 -23.09
C MET A 571 63.99 27.67 -21.79
N LYS A 572 63.64 28.92 -21.49
CA LYS A 572 62.81 29.31 -20.33
C LYS A 572 61.43 28.63 -20.39
N SER A 573 60.77 28.64 -21.55
CA SER A 573 59.49 27.94 -21.77
C SER A 573 59.63 26.42 -21.59
N ARG A 574 60.68 25.79 -22.14
CA ARG A 574 60.97 24.35 -21.96
C ARG A 574 61.26 24.01 -20.49
N ARG A 575 61.97 24.86 -19.74
CA ARG A 575 62.24 24.67 -18.29
C ARG A 575 60.95 24.74 -17.47
N ILE A 576 60.11 25.74 -17.70
CA ILE A 576 58.81 25.90 -17.01
C ILE A 576 57.89 24.69 -17.26
N ARG A 577 57.80 24.19 -18.50
CA ARG A 577 57.01 22.99 -18.83
C ARG A 577 57.52 21.74 -18.10
N LYS A 578 58.85 21.54 -18.02
CA LYS A 578 59.45 20.42 -17.26
C LYS A 578 59.13 20.51 -15.75
N VAL A 579 59.17 21.70 -15.15
CA VAL A 579 58.82 21.90 -13.73
C VAL A 579 57.33 21.63 -13.48
N ARG A 580 56.42 22.14 -14.32
CA ARG A 580 54.98 21.87 -14.18
C ARG A 580 54.66 20.37 -14.26
N LYS A 581 55.25 19.63 -15.21
CA LYS A 581 55.04 18.17 -15.30
C LYS A 581 55.59 17.39 -14.10
N LYS A 582 56.67 17.87 -13.44
CA LYS A 582 57.14 17.25 -12.18
C LYS A 582 56.14 17.48 -11.04
N ARG A 583 55.59 18.69 -10.89
CA ARG A 583 54.60 18.99 -9.85
C ARG A 583 53.33 18.17 -9.99
N SER A 584 52.74 18.09 -11.19
CA SER A 584 51.51 17.30 -11.39
C SER A 584 51.68 15.81 -11.06
N LEU A 585 52.85 15.23 -11.37
CA LEU A 585 53.16 13.85 -11.00
C LEU A 585 53.35 13.67 -9.47
N GLN A 586 53.87 14.66 -8.76
CA GLN A 586 53.93 14.63 -7.29
C GLN A 586 52.54 14.78 -6.66
N GLU A 587 51.69 15.65 -7.22
CA GLU A 587 50.30 15.86 -6.80
C GLU A 587 49.45 14.59 -6.99
N GLU A 588 49.57 13.91 -8.15
CA GLU A 588 48.95 12.61 -8.41
C GLU A 588 49.41 11.53 -7.42
N VAL A 589 50.73 11.42 -7.16
CA VAL A 589 51.29 10.44 -6.22
C VAL A 589 50.86 10.71 -4.78
N GLN A 590 50.83 11.97 -4.33
CA GLN A 590 50.33 12.33 -3.00
C GLN A 590 48.83 12.03 -2.86
N MET A 591 48.03 12.28 -3.90
CA MET A 591 46.60 11.94 -3.88
C MET A 591 46.39 10.43 -3.73
N VAL A 592 47.12 9.61 -4.48
CA VAL A 592 47.04 8.14 -4.38
C VAL A 592 47.50 7.64 -3.00
N LEU A 593 48.60 8.17 -2.47
CA LEU A 593 49.07 7.84 -1.10
C LEU A 593 48.01 8.20 -0.04
N GLY A 594 47.42 9.39 -0.11
CA GLY A 594 46.37 9.82 0.82
C GLY A 594 45.08 8.98 0.74
N ILE A 595 44.74 8.46 -0.45
CA ILE A 595 43.63 7.52 -0.63
C ILE A 595 43.97 6.16 0.00
N ILE A 596 45.17 5.63 -0.26
CA ILE A 596 45.64 4.36 0.32
C ILE A 596 45.67 4.44 1.85
N GLN A 597 46.21 5.53 2.41
CA GLN A 597 46.30 5.72 3.86
C GLN A 597 44.92 5.77 4.53
N ARG A 598 43.92 6.41 3.89
CA ARG A 598 42.51 6.41 4.34
C ARG A 598 41.79 5.07 4.16
N LEU A 599 42.29 4.18 3.30
CA LEU A 599 41.79 2.81 3.10
C LEU A 599 42.46 1.78 4.04
N ILE A 600 43.58 2.14 4.67
CA ILE A 600 44.23 1.34 5.73
C ILE A 600 43.70 1.73 7.12
N GLN A 601 43.15 2.95 7.25
CA GLN A 601 42.57 3.49 8.48
C GLN A 601 41.04 3.27 8.59
N LYS A 602 40.47 2.39 7.76
CA LYS A 602 39.06 2.01 7.70
C LYS A 602 38.91 0.50 7.60
#